data_AF-A0A5J4V136-F1
#
_entry.id   AF-A0A5J4V136-F1
#
_cell.length_a   1.000
_cell.length_b   1.000
_cell.length_c   1.000
_cell.angle_alpha   90.00
_cell.angle_beta   90.00
_cell.angle_gamma   90.00
#
_symmetry.space_group_name_H-M   'P 1'
#
loop_
_entity.id
_entity.type
_entity.pdbx_description
1 polymer ?
#
loop_
_entity_poly.entity_id
_entity_poly.type
_entity_poly.pdbx_seq_one_letter_code
_entity_poly.pdbx_strand_id
1 'polypeptide(L)'
;MAATFQVSGRKIETPPSDNKYMEMFMNKLRTQGPKKKYNLFSNMTAYISSGTVQLSAYHLAKIFMLYGGQHRRFMQRGQVTHWFTTRLAYCKEKSMQKSSIVVLKPEYIIDCCEANKLLPYDEYLILKKEETSGIQKFFTKGKKMPAPPSKTLPRICFCPIHRKKTPFKLRYRLMTDL
;
A
#
# COMPACT_ATOMS: atom_id res chain seq x y z
N MET A 1 13.88 24.52 -40.73
CA MET A 1 12.83 24.62 -41.77
C MET A 1 11.60 23.91 -41.23
N ALA A 2 10.59 24.66 -40.78
CA ALA A 2 9.36 24.09 -40.23
C ALA A 2 8.31 23.98 -41.35
N ALA A 3 7.72 22.79 -41.50
CA ALA A 3 6.68 22.53 -42.49
C ALA A 3 5.33 23.09 -42.01
N THR A 4 4.71 23.95 -42.81
CA THR A 4 3.40 24.54 -42.56
C THR A 4 2.31 23.75 -43.29
N PHE A 5 1.42 23.11 -42.54
CA PHE A 5 0.23 22.44 -43.06
C PHE A 5 -0.96 23.42 -42.99
N GLN A 6 -1.64 23.68 -44.11
CA GLN A 6 -2.83 24.55 -44.15
C GLN A 6 -4.10 23.74 -44.38
N VAL A 7 -5.02 23.81 -43.42
CA VAL A 7 -6.42 23.42 -43.59
C VAL A 7 -7.28 24.58 -43.09
N SER A 8 -8.11 25.13 -43.99
CA SER A 8 -9.20 26.07 -43.71
C SER A 8 -8.88 27.28 -42.80
N GLY A 9 -8.25 28.32 -43.36
CA GLY A 9 -8.49 29.73 -43.01
C GLY A 9 -8.25 30.23 -41.58
N ARG A 10 -7.87 29.37 -40.63
CA ARG A 10 -7.46 29.77 -39.28
C ARG A 10 -5.97 29.48 -39.16
N LYS A 11 -5.15 30.54 -39.12
CA LYS A 11 -3.78 30.43 -38.61
C LYS A 11 -3.88 30.00 -37.14
N ILE A 12 -3.65 28.73 -36.86
CA ILE A 12 -3.37 28.29 -35.49
C ILE A 12 -1.88 28.58 -35.29
N GLU A 13 -1.58 29.77 -34.80
CA GLU A 13 -0.23 30.09 -34.32
C GLU A 13 0.02 29.24 -33.09
N THR A 14 0.97 28.30 -33.16
CA THR A 14 1.50 27.68 -31.94
C THR A 14 2.13 28.78 -31.09
N PRO A 15 1.79 28.87 -29.78
CA PRO A 15 2.26 29.96 -28.95
C PRO A 15 3.80 30.03 -28.95
N PRO A 16 4.39 31.25 -28.90
CA PRO A 16 5.84 31.43 -28.99
C PRO A 16 6.54 30.63 -27.89
N SER A 17 7.53 29.83 -28.25
CA SER A 17 8.25 28.89 -27.39
C SER A 17 9.22 29.54 -26.39
N ASP A 18 9.22 30.87 -26.26
CA ASP A 18 10.18 31.61 -25.44
C ASP A 18 9.69 31.74 -23.99
N ASN A 19 9.44 30.58 -23.36
CA ASN A 19 9.01 30.45 -21.97
C ASN A 19 10.16 30.70 -20.97
N LYS A 20 10.99 31.72 -21.21
CA LYS A 20 12.13 32.10 -20.35
C LYS A 20 11.72 32.30 -18.88
N TYR A 21 10.53 32.86 -18.66
CA TYR A 21 9.95 33.00 -17.31
C TYR A 21 9.67 31.66 -16.64
N MET A 22 9.12 30.68 -17.37
CA MET A 22 8.87 29.34 -16.82
C MET A 22 10.18 28.62 -16.52
N GLU A 23 11.19 28.80 -17.38
CA GLU A 23 12.52 28.25 -17.13
C GLU A 23 13.19 28.85 -15.89
N MET A 24 13.17 30.18 -15.74
CA MET A 24 13.66 30.87 -14.54
C MET A 24 12.93 30.43 -13.28
N PHE A 25 11.60 30.30 -13.36
CA PHE A 25 10.78 29.81 -12.26
C PHE A 25 11.16 28.37 -11.87
N MET A 26 11.28 27.47 -12.84
CA MET A 26 11.72 26.10 -12.61
C MET A 26 13.14 26.02 -12.03
N ASN A 27 14.06 26.85 -12.48
CA ASN A 27 15.42 26.91 -11.92
C ASN A 27 15.44 27.43 -10.48
N LYS A 28 14.62 28.44 -10.16
CA LYS A 28 14.46 28.92 -8.78
C LYS A 28 13.91 27.82 -7.89
N LEU A 29 12.89 27.07 -8.35
CA LEU A 29 12.35 25.93 -7.62
C LEU A 29 13.39 24.82 -7.40
N ARG A 30 14.18 24.48 -8.43
CA ARG A 30 15.29 23.50 -8.30
C ARG A 30 16.35 23.95 -7.31
N THR A 31 16.67 25.23 -7.29
CA THR A 31 17.68 25.83 -6.39
C THR A 31 17.20 25.86 -4.94
N GLN A 32 15.91 26.17 -4.73
CA GLN A 32 15.28 26.22 -3.41
C GLN A 32 14.89 24.84 -2.87
N GLY A 33 14.84 23.83 -3.74
CA GLY A 33 14.56 22.45 -3.35
C GLY A 33 15.63 21.85 -2.44
N PRO A 34 15.29 20.78 -1.67
CA PRO A 34 16.28 20.06 -0.88
C PRO A 34 17.35 19.47 -1.81
N LYS A 35 18.58 19.97 -1.70
CA LYS A 35 19.72 19.43 -2.45
C LYS A 35 20.02 18.02 -1.96
N LYS A 36 19.90 17.04 -2.86
CA LYS A 36 20.29 15.64 -2.59
C LYS A 36 21.79 15.62 -2.29
N LYS A 37 22.18 15.06 -1.14
CA LYS A 37 23.58 14.92 -0.73
C LYS A 37 24.13 13.55 -1.11
N TYR A 38 23.28 12.53 -1.01
CA TYR A 38 23.66 11.12 -1.17
C TYR A 38 22.61 10.38 -1.99
N ASN A 39 22.98 9.23 -2.56
CA ASN A 39 22.11 8.40 -3.39
C ASN A 39 21.81 7.03 -2.75
N LEU A 40 21.86 6.94 -1.42
CA LEU A 40 21.69 5.67 -0.69
C LEU A 40 20.32 5.02 -0.93
N PHE A 41 19.26 5.84 -1.00
CA PHE A 41 17.88 5.38 -1.16
C PHE A 41 17.31 5.67 -2.57
N SER A 42 18.15 5.82 -3.60
CA SER A 42 17.73 6.29 -4.93
C SER A 42 16.58 5.49 -5.56
N ASN A 43 16.51 4.19 -5.26
CA ASN A 43 15.53 3.27 -5.83
C ASN A 43 14.34 2.99 -4.89
N MET A 44 14.21 3.76 -3.81
CA MET A 44 13.17 3.57 -2.81
C MET A 44 12.16 4.72 -2.87
N THR A 45 10.90 4.35 -3.11
CA THR A 45 9.74 5.24 -2.94
C THR A 45 9.01 4.85 -1.67
N ALA A 46 8.96 5.77 -0.71
CA ALA A 46 8.49 5.47 0.63
C ALA A 46 7.29 6.33 1.05
N TYR A 47 6.35 5.67 1.74
CA TYR A 47 5.34 6.32 2.56
C TYR A 47 5.79 6.26 4.02
N ILE A 48 5.84 7.41 4.68
CA ILE A 48 6.28 7.51 6.09
C ILE A 48 5.07 8.01 6.88
N SER A 49 4.53 7.14 7.73
CA SER A 49 3.34 7.47 8.52
C SER A 49 3.66 7.85 9.96
N SER A 50 4.72 7.29 10.54
CA SER A 50 5.16 7.59 11.90
C SER A 50 6.67 7.77 11.94
N GLY A 51 7.11 8.56 12.92
CA GLY A 51 8.51 8.83 13.19
C GLY A 51 9.08 7.92 14.27
N THR A 52 10.31 8.20 14.68
CA THR A 52 10.94 7.56 15.85
C THR A 52 10.61 8.37 17.12
N VAL A 53 11.13 7.93 18.25
CA VAL A 53 11.00 8.66 19.53
C VAL A 53 11.57 10.08 19.43
N GLN A 54 12.64 10.27 18.64
CA GLN A 54 13.37 11.53 18.54
C GLN A 54 12.98 12.37 17.32
N LEU A 55 12.58 11.74 16.22
CA LEU A 55 12.33 12.40 14.94
C LEU A 55 10.90 12.20 14.49
N SER A 56 10.21 13.29 14.14
CA SER A 56 8.88 13.22 13.53
C SER A 56 8.92 12.65 12.11
N ALA A 57 7.79 12.14 11.63
CA ALA A 57 7.65 11.60 10.27
C ALA A 57 8.09 12.62 9.18
N TYR A 58 7.83 13.91 9.41
CA TYR A 58 8.25 14.97 8.49
C TYR A 58 9.77 15.13 8.44
N HIS A 59 10.44 15.14 9.59
CA HIS A 59 11.90 15.22 9.65
C HIS A 59 12.55 13.98 9.02
N LEU A 60 12.00 12.80 9.29
CA LEU A 60 12.46 11.55 8.69
C LEU A 60 12.31 11.54 7.17
N ALA A 61 11.18 12.05 6.65
CA ALA A 61 10.98 12.23 5.21
C ALA A 61 12.01 13.19 4.60
N LYS A 62 12.36 14.28 5.29
CA LYS A 62 13.39 15.21 4.83
C LYS A 62 14.75 14.53 4.75
N ILE A 63 15.13 13.76 5.77
CA ILE A 63 16.37 12.96 5.77
C ILE A 63 16.35 11.96 4.62
N PHE A 64 15.30 11.17 4.49
CA PHE A 64 15.15 10.19 3.43
C PHE A 64 15.29 10.80 2.02
N MET A 65 14.66 11.97 1.79
CA MET A 65 14.79 12.71 0.53
C MET A 65 16.19 13.27 0.29
N LEU A 66 16.90 13.70 1.34
CA LEU A 66 18.28 14.16 1.24
C LEU A 66 19.25 13.04 0.82
N TYR A 67 18.96 11.80 1.21
CA TYR A 67 19.69 10.58 0.81
C TYR A 67 19.16 9.96 -0.51
N GLY A 68 18.39 10.73 -1.29
CA GLY A 68 18.01 10.38 -2.65
C GLY A 68 16.69 9.61 -2.76
N GLY A 69 16.04 9.28 -1.64
CA GLY A 69 14.75 8.60 -1.61
C GLY A 69 13.58 9.47 -2.05
N GLN A 70 12.51 8.84 -2.53
CA GLN A 70 11.29 9.55 -2.91
C GLN A 70 10.22 9.40 -1.83
N HIS A 71 9.80 10.50 -1.22
CA HIS A 71 8.71 10.47 -0.24
C HIS A 71 7.36 10.77 -0.91
N ARG A 72 6.36 9.92 -0.65
CA ARG A 72 4.96 10.17 -1.01
C ARG A 72 4.17 10.52 0.23
N ARG A 73 3.36 11.58 0.16
CA ARG A 73 2.46 12.00 1.25
C ARG A 73 1.32 11.03 1.47
N PHE A 74 0.87 10.34 0.41
CA PHE A 74 -0.22 9.40 0.46
C PHE A 74 0.25 8.02 0.05
N MET A 75 -0.27 7.00 0.73
CA MET A 75 -0.01 5.63 0.37
C MET A 75 -0.75 5.28 -0.92
N GLN A 76 -0.01 5.08 -2.00
CA GLN A 76 -0.56 4.60 -3.29
C GLN A 76 0.03 3.23 -3.61
N ARG A 77 -0.85 2.22 -3.74
CA ARG A 77 -0.45 0.86 -4.09
C ARG A 77 0.18 0.85 -5.49
N GLY A 78 1.27 0.10 -5.66
CA GLY A 78 2.01 0.01 -6.93
C GLY A 78 3.05 1.12 -7.15
N GLN A 79 2.94 2.27 -6.48
CA GLN A 79 3.95 3.33 -6.54
C GLN A 79 4.88 3.34 -5.33
N VAL A 80 4.34 2.99 -4.16
CA VAL A 80 5.11 2.94 -2.92
C VAL A 80 5.74 1.55 -2.78
N THR A 81 7.05 1.54 -2.60
CA THR A 81 7.86 0.33 -2.38
C THR A 81 8.01 0.00 -0.89
N HIS A 82 8.18 1.03 -0.06
CA HIS A 82 8.45 0.89 1.37
C HIS A 82 7.45 1.69 2.18
N TRP A 83 6.97 1.11 3.28
CA TRP A 83 6.15 1.80 4.26
C TRP A 83 6.87 1.83 5.60
N PHE A 84 7.26 3.02 6.05
CA PHE A 84 7.84 3.21 7.37
C PHE A 84 6.75 3.55 8.39
N THR A 85 6.62 2.69 9.41
CA THR A 85 5.70 2.89 10.52
C THR A 85 6.20 2.21 11.80
N THR A 86 5.77 2.66 12.98
CA THR A 86 6.13 2.03 14.26
C THR A 86 5.21 0.85 14.59
N ARG A 87 3.91 0.98 14.25
CA ARG A 87 2.89 -0.05 14.51
C ARG A 87 1.88 -0.10 13.37
N LEU A 88 1.30 -1.29 13.17
CA LEU A 88 0.17 -1.50 12.29
C LEU A 88 -1.01 -2.08 13.06
N ALA A 89 -2.22 -1.71 12.64
CA ALA A 89 -3.43 -2.40 13.08
C ALA A 89 -3.52 -3.77 12.40
N TYR A 90 -4.02 -4.78 13.13
CA TYR A 90 -4.11 -6.16 12.66
C TYR A 90 -4.81 -6.32 11.30
N CYS A 91 -5.90 -5.57 11.07
CA CYS A 91 -6.62 -5.60 9.80
C CYS A 91 -5.74 -5.13 8.62
N LYS A 92 -4.86 -4.16 8.84
CA LYS A 92 -3.94 -3.64 7.81
C LYS A 92 -2.79 -4.61 7.58
N GLU A 93 -2.27 -5.23 8.64
CA GLU A 93 -1.22 -6.25 8.57
C GLU A 93 -1.58 -7.40 7.62
N LYS A 94 -2.77 -8.00 7.75
CA LYS A 94 -3.24 -9.05 6.83
C LYS A 94 -3.34 -8.59 5.38
N SER A 95 -3.77 -7.34 5.16
CA SER A 95 -3.86 -6.79 3.80
C SER A 95 -2.49 -6.52 3.22
N MET A 96 -1.52 -6.10 4.04
CA MET A 96 -0.17 -5.77 3.58
C MET A 96 0.70 -7.01 3.35
N GLN A 97 0.48 -8.11 4.08
CA GLN A 97 1.14 -9.39 3.83
C GLN A 97 0.90 -9.92 2.40
N LYS A 98 -0.22 -9.56 1.77
CA LYS A 98 -0.56 -9.91 0.38
C LYS A 98 0.00 -8.92 -0.65
N SER A 99 0.53 -7.78 -0.20
CA SER A 99 1.06 -6.73 -1.07
C SER A 99 2.57 -6.84 -1.21
N SER A 100 3.14 -6.34 -2.30
CA SER A 100 4.59 -6.30 -2.52
C SER A 100 5.30 -5.17 -1.75
N ILE A 101 4.59 -4.49 -0.84
CA ILE A 101 5.11 -3.33 -0.10
C ILE A 101 5.83 -3.82 1.16
N VAL A 102 7.09 -3.43 1.32
CA VAL A 102 7.88 -3.79 2.49
C VAL A 102 7.55 -2.84 3.64
N VAL A 103 7.09 -3.37 4.76
CA VAL A 103 6.75 -2.57 5.95
C VAL A 103 7.89 -2.62 6.96
N LEU A 104 8.53 -1.47 7.19
CA LEU A 104 9.71 -1.32 8.02
C LEU A 104 9.47 -0.34 9.18
N LYS A 105 10.26 -0.52 10.22
CA LYS A 105 10.44 0.43 11.31
C LYS A 105 11.15 1.71 10.83
N PRO A 106 10.76 2.91 11.31
CA PRO A 106 11.40 4.17 10.93
C PRO A 106 12.87 4.27 11.35
N GLU A 107 13.28 3.53 12.38
CA GLU A 107 14.66 3.43 12.87
C GLU A 107 15.64 2.99 11.76
N TYR A 108 15.18 2.15 10.81
CA TYR A 108 15.97 1.69 9.68
C TYR A 108 16.62 2.82 8.88
N ILE A 109 15.91 3.94 8.70
CA ILE A 109 16.42 5.07 7.93
C ILE A 109 17.61 5.71 8.65
N ILE A 110 17.52 5.85 9.98
CA ILE A 110 18.56 6.48 10.80
C ILE A 110 19.80 5.59 10.77
N ASP A 111 19.64 4.31 11.07
CA ASP A 111 20.75 3.35 11.16
C ASP A 111 21.45 3.19 9.80
N CYS A 112 20.70 3.19 8.69
CA CYS A 112 21.29 3.19 7.35
C CYS A 112 22.08 4.47 7.04
N CYS A 113 21.60 5.63 7.52
CA CYS A 113 22.30 6.89 7.35
C CYS A 113 23.59 6.93 8.20
N GLU A 114 23.55 6.41 9.42
CA GLU A 114 24.73 6.32 10.29
C GLU A 114 25.76 5.35 9.72
N ALA A 115 25.31 4.19 9.23
CA ALA A 115 26.18 3.19 8.62
C ALA A 115 26.62 3.53 7.17
N ASN A 116 26.03 4.56 6.56
CA ASN A 116 26.19 4.94 5.15
C ASN A 116 26.02 3.76 4.15
N LYS A 117 25.21 2.77 4.51
CA LYS A 117 24.93 1.58 3.70
C LYS A 117 23.50 1.09 3.94
N LEU A 118 22.94 0.37 2.97
CA LEU A 118 21.65 -0.30 3.16
C LEU A 118 21.85 -1.51 4.07
N LEU A 119 21.16 -1.50 5.20
CA LEU A 119 21.16 -2.58 6.18
C LEU A 119 20.19 -3.69 5.76
N PRO A 120 20.35 -4.94 6.26
CA PRO A 120 19.35 -5.97 6.06
C PRO A 120 18.02 -5.59 6.71
N TYR A 121 16.91 -6.00 6.09
CA TYR A 121 15.57 -5.62 6.55
C TYR A 121 15.06 -6.41 7.76
N ASP A 122 15.63 -7.59 8.04
CA ASP A 122 15.05 -8.60 8.93
C ASP A 122 14.77 -8.10 10.36
N GLU A 123 15.64 -7.24 10.89
CA GLU A 123 15.52 -6.67 12.23
C GLU A 123 14.47 -5.54 12.31
N TYR A 124 14.18 -4.93 11.17
CA TYR A 124 13.33 -3.76 11.03
C TYR A 124 11.94 -4.09 10.47
N LEU A 125 11.74 -5.28 9.93
CA LEU A 125 10.44 -5.74 9.45
C LEU A 125 9.43 -5.80 10.60
N ILE A 126 8.29 -5.12 10.40
CA ILE A 126 7.15 -5.20 11.31
C ILE A 126 6.35 -6.47 11.02
N LEU A 127 6.14 -6.73 9.74
CA LEU A 127 5.42 -7.90 9.25
C LEU A 127 6.41 -9.04 9.09
N LYS A 128 6.74 -9.70 10.19
CA LYS A 128 7.45 -10.97 10.10
C LYS A 128 6.50 -11.99 9.48
N LYS A 129 6.94 -12.62 8.38
CA LYS A 129 6.21 -13.74 7.80
C LYS A 129 6.24 -14.83 8.86
N GLU A 130 5.13 -15.00 9.59
CA GLU A 130 5.06 -16.07 10.58
C GLU A 130 5.34 -17.38 9.86
N GLU A 131 6.46 -18.02 10.19
CA GLU A 131 6.65 -19.42 9.86
C GLU A 131 5.62 -20.19 10.66
N THR A 132 4.44 -20.41 10.05
CA THR A 132 3.32 -21.21 10.55
C THR A 132 3.47 -21.58 12.02
N SER A 133 2.97 -20.71 12.90
CA SER A 133 2.91 -20.96 14.35
C SER A 133 2.48 -22.42 14.56
N GLY A 134 3.23 -23.15 15.40
CA GLY A 134 3.16 -24.61 15.51
C GLY A 134 1.74 -25.17 15.62
N ILE A 135 0.80 -24.38 16.16
CA ILE A 135 -0.64 -24.63 16.21
C ILE A 135 -1.22 -25.01 14.83
N GLN A 136 -0.91 -24.30 13.74
CA GLN A 136 -1.36 -24.67 12.39
C GLN A 136 -0.65 -25.94 11.85
N LYS A 137 0.59 -26.21 12.29
CA LYS A 137 1.27 -27.48 12.00
C LYS A 137 0.61 -28.67 12.71
N PHE A 138 -0.05 -28.44 13.87
CA PHE A 138 -0.80 -29.47 14.57
C PHE A 138 -2.15 -29.78 13.90
N PHE A 139 -2.87 -28.77 13.40
CA PHE A 139 -4.17 -28.98 12.73
C PHE A 139 -4.05 -29.55 11.30
N THR A 140 -2.90 -29.42 10.63
CA THR A 140 -2.69 -29.94 9.27
C THR A 140 -2.32 -31.43 9.24
N LYS A 141 -2.04 -32.07 10.39
CA LYS A 141 -1.94 -33.53 10.52
C LYS A 141 -3.32 -34.18 10.65
N GLY A 142 -4.21 -33.87 9.70
CA GLY A 142 -5.39 -34.70 9.48
C GLY A 142 -4.95 -36.04 8.93
N LYS A 143 -4.98 -37.11 9.74
CA LYS A 143 -4.97 -38.48 9.21
C LYS A 143 -6.03 -38.54 8.12
N LYS A 144 -5.69 -38.95 6.90
CA LYS A 144 -6.70 -39.39 5.93
C LYS A 144 -7.46 -40.53 6.62
N MET A 145 -8.66 -40.25 7.12
CA MET A 145 -9.53 -41.34 7.57
C MET A 145 -9.79 -42.20 6.34
N PRO A 146 -9.64 -43.53 6.43
CA PRO A 146 -10.11 -44.40 5.38
C PRO A 146 -11.60 -44.08 5.15
N ALA A 147 -11.99 -44.02 3.89
CA ALA A 147 -13.35 -43.66 3.49
C ALA A 147 -14.35 -44.44 4.35
N PRO A 148 -15.37 -43.77 4.92
CA PRO A 148 -16.38 -44.47 5.70
C PRO A 148 -17.02 -45.54 4.80
N PRO A 149 -17.19 -46.79 5.27
CA PRO A 149 -17.87 -47.81 4.49
C PRO A 149 -19.25 -47.28 4.14
N SER A 150 -19.56 -47.25 2.84
CA SER A 150 -20.80 -46.76 2.27
C SER A 150 -21.97 -47.51 2.89
N LYS A 151 -22.56 -46.96 3.95
CA LYS A 151 -23.87 -47.40 4.43
C LYS A 151 -24.90 -46.79 3.49
N THR A 152 -25.36 -47.59 2.52
CA THR A 152 -26.57 -47.32 1.77
C THR A 152 -27.72 -47.12 2.75
N LEU A 153 -28.14 -45.87 2.94
CA LEU A 153 -29.36 -45.55 3.66
C LEU A 153 -30.56 -46.01 2.80
N PRO A 154 -31.58 -46.65 3.39
CA PRO A 154 -32.79 -47.00 2.66
C PRO A 154 -33.45 -45.72 2.14
N ARG A 155 -33.94 -45.76 0.90
CA ARG A 155 -34.66 -44.67 0.25
C ARG A 155 -35.89 -44.33 1.10
N ILE A 156 -35.82 -43.22 1.84
CA ILE A 156 -36.99 -42.62 2.45
C ILE A 156 -37.77 -41.98 1.31
N CYS A 157 -38.96 -42.52 1.01
CA CYS A 157 -39.89 -41.94 0.07
C CYS A 157 -40.27 -40.52 0.54
N PHE A 158 -39.96 -39.53 -0.28
CA PHE A 158 -40.45 -38.16 -0.10
C PHE A 158 -41.97 -38.14 -0.31
N CYS A 159 -42.74 -38.02 0.76
CA CYS A 159 -44.11 -37.52 0.66
C CYS A 159 -44.08 -36.00 0.45
N PRO A 160 -44.89 -35.44 -0.48
CA PRO A 160 -44.90 -34.02 -0.77
C PRO A 160 -45.61 -33.23 0.35
N ILE A 161 -44.82 -32.66 1.25
CA ILE A 161 -45.34 -31.72 2.27
C ILE A 161 -45.68 -30.40 1.56
N HIS A 162 -46.98 -30.09 1.54
CA HIS A 162 -47.53 -28.84 1.02
C HIS A 162 -46.89 -27.62 1.72
N ARG A 163 -46.14 -26.81 0.97
CA ARG A 163 -45.65 -25.49 1.41
C ARG A 163 -46.81 -24.50 1.53
N LYS A 164 -47.29 -24.23 2.75
CA LYS A 164 -48.03 -22.99 3.01
C LYS A 164 -47.03 -21.84 3.11
N LYS A 165 -47.08 -20.91 2.16
CA LYS A 165 -46.31 -19.65 2.18
C LYS A 165 -46.90 -18.74 3.26
N THR A 166 -46.11 -18.37 4.27
CA THR A 166 -46.42 -17.22 5.13
C THR A 166 -45.57 -16.02 4.67
N PRO A 167 -46.16 -14.83 4.47
CA PRO A 167 -45.39 -13.65 4.12
C PRO A 167 -44.80 -13.02 5.39
N PHE A 168 -43.47 -12.98 5.48
CA PHE A 168 -42.75 -12.18 6.46
C PHE A 168 -42.94 -10.69 6.13
N LYS A 169 -43.76 -10.01 6.94
CA LYS A 169 -43.98 -8.57 6.86
C LYS A 169 -42.85 -7.85 7.60
N LEU A 170 -41.92 -7.24 6.86
CA LEU A 170 -40.92 -6.31 7.42
C LEU A 170 -41.63 -5.09 8.01
N ARG A 171 -41.54 -4.92 9.33
CA ARG A 171 -41.84 -3.64 10.01
C ARG A 171 -40.54 -2.88 10.17
N TYR A 172 -40.34 -1.84 9.36
CA TYR A 172 -39.38 -0.78 9.64
C TYR A 172 -39.99 0.14 10.71
N ARG A 173 -39.33 0.25 11.86
CA ARG A 173 -39.67 1.23 12.90
C ARG A 173 -38.82 2.46 12.64
N LEU A 174 -39.40 3.46 11.97
CA LEU A 174 -38.85 4.81 11.92
C LEU A 174 -38.92 5.37 13.34
N MET A 175 -37.76 5.73 13.91
CA MET A 175 -37.68 6.59 15.10
C MET A 175 -37.65 8.02 14.60
N THR A 176 -38.78 8.70 14.71
CA THR A 176 -38.84 10.16 14.81
C THR A 176 -39.13 10.52 16.26
N ASP A 177 -38.64 11.69 16.64
CA ASP A 177 -39.05 12.54 17.78
C ASP A 177 -38.02 12.62 18.93
N LEU A 178 -37.12 13.61 18.84
CA LEU A 178 -37.23 14.91 19.55
C LEU A 178 -36.05 15.82 19.18
#